data_AF-A0A365U3H8-F1
#
_entry.id   AF-A0A365U3H8-F1
#
_cell.length_a   1.000
_cell.length_b   1.000
_cell.length_c   1.000
_cell.angle_alpha   90.00
_cell.angle_beta   90.00
_cell.angle_gamma   90.00
#
_symmetry.space_group_name_H-M   'P 1'
#
loop_
_entity.id
_entity.type
_entity.pdbx_description
1 polymer ?
#
loop_
_entity_poly.entity_id
_entity_poly.type
_entity_poly.pdbx_seq_one_letter_code
_entity_poly.pdbx_strand_id
1 'polypeptide(L)'
;RPAGVDTAPYTTPYLELMQAAIAKFGITAEDQGKKDCLVDWFLAQEIEGEPVSNKLADAMATLIRLPSAQRGGAKRVLGPDLRQTG
;
A
#
# COMPACT_ATOMS: atom_id res chain seq x y z
N ARG A 1 25.61 36.52 5.36
CA ARG A 1 25.15 35.16 5.71
C ARG A 1 23.76 34.99 5.10
N PRO A 2 23.57 34.26 3.99
CA PRO A 2 22.21 34.00 3.54
C PRO A 2 21.58 32.92 4.43
N ALA A 3 20.27 33.07 4.61
CA ALA A 3 19.42 32.30 5.50
C ALA A 3 19.33 30.83 5.09
N GLY A 4 19.07 29.97 6.07
CA GLY A 4 19.00 28.53 5.93
C GLY A 4 18.03 28.11 4.83
N VAL A 5 18.54 27.32 3.89
CA VAL A 5 17.71 26.50 3.02
C VAL A 5 16.97 25.52 3.92
N ASP A 6 15.64 25.56 3.91
CA ASP A 6 14.81 24.51 4.49
C ASP A 6 15.26 23.18 3.88
N THR A 7 15.96 22.36 4.67
CA THR A 7 16.45 21.03 4.27
C THR A 7 15.34 19.99 4.35
N ALA A 8 14.08 20.38 4.13
CA ALA A 8 13.00 19.43 4.03
C ALA A 8 13.23 18.60 2.74
N PRO A 9 13.30 17.26 2.84
CA PRO A 9 13.42 16.42 1.67
C PRO A 9 12.28 16.72 0.70
N TYR A 10 12.59 16.81 -0.59
CA TYR A 10 11.56 16.86 -1.62
C TYR A 10 10.64 15.64 -1.50
N THR A 11 9.34 15.87 -1.57
CA THR A 11 8.30 14.84 -1.54
C THR A 11 7.29 15.10 -2.66
N THR A 12 6.44 14.12 -2.94
CA THR A 12 5.31 14.26 -3.86
C THR A 12 4.00 14.01 -3.10
N PRO A 13 2.86 14.53 -3.59
CA PRO A 13 1.56 14.25 -2.99
C PRO A 13 1.27 12.74 -2.86
N TYR A 14 1.78 11.92 -3.78
CA TYR A 14 1.66 10.46 -3.71
C TYR A 14 2.40 9.86 -2.50
N LEU A 15 3.63 10.30 -2.24
CA LEU A 15 4.43 9.84 -1.11
C LEU A 15 3.82 10.28 0.22
N GLU A 16 3.34 11.52 0.29
CA GLU A 16 2.65 12.06 1.47
C GLU A 16 1.37 11.27 1.76
N LEU A 17 0.58 10.98 0.72
CA LEU A 17 -0.67 10.23 0.87
C LEU A 17 -0.42 8.78 1.31
N MET A 18 0.62 8.13 0.76
CA MET A 18 1.04 6.80 1.19
C MET A 18 1.50 6.80 2.66
N GLN A 19 2.25 7.82 3.08
CA GLN A 19 2.67 7.96 4.48
C GLN A 19 1.48 8.21 5.41
N ALA A 20 0.50 9.01 4.97
CA ALA A 20 -0.74 9.24 5.69
C ALA A 20 -1.57 7.94 5.84
N ALA A 21 -1.62 7.09 4.81
CA ALA A 21 -2.24 5.78 4.90
C ALA A 21 -1.55 4.88 5.93
N ILE A 22 -0.21 4.80 5.89
CA ILE A 22 0.58 4.01 6.86
C ILE A 22 0.27 4.46 8.29
N ALA A 23 0.25 5.78 8.55
CA ALA A 23 -0.05 6.31 9.87
C ALA A 23 -1.50 6.06 10.28
N LYS A 24 -2.47 6.27 9.38
CA LYS A 24 -3.90 6.10 9.66
C LYS A 24 -4.27 4.66 10.00
N PHE A 25 -3.72 3.70 9.25
CA PHE A 25 -4.03 2.28 9.40
C PHE A 25 -3.10 1.56 10.38
N GLY A 26 -2.08 2.26 10.91
CA GLY A 26 -1.10 1.66 11.81
C GLY A 26 -0.31 0.55 11.14
N ILE A 27 0.05 0.70 9.87
CA ILE A 27 0.80 -0.32 9.14
C ILE A 27 2.18 -0.48 9.77
N THR A 28 2.47 -1.68 10.28
CA THR A 28 3.79 -2.09 10.82
C THR A 28 4.24 -3.38 10.14
N ALA A 29 5.45 -3.86 10.42
CA ALA A 29 5.91 -5.13 9.85
C ALA A 29 5.00 -6.32 10.20
N GLU A 30 4.31 -6.26 11.33
CA GLU A 30 3.42 -7.28 11.88
C GLU A 30 1.96 -7.11 11.44
N ASP A 31 1.51 -5.86 11.22
CA ASP A 31 0.16 -5.54 10.75
C ASP A 31 0.20 -4.76 9.43
N GLN A 32 -0.23 -5.41 8.36
CA GLN A 32 -0.11 -4.91 7.00
C GLN A 32 -1.40 -4.29 6.47
N GLY A 33 -2.47 -4.28 7.26
CA GLY A 33 -3.79 -3.88 6.82
C GLY A 33 -4.38 -4.77 5.71
N LYS A 34 -5.71 -4.72 5.57
CA LYS A 34 -6.41 -5.37 4.45
C LYS A 34 -6.33 -4.47 3.21
N LYS A 35 -5.97 -5.07 2.07
CA LYS A 35 -5.81 -4.34 0.81
C LYS A 35 -7.09 -3.56 0.44
N ASP A 36 -8.25 -4.21 0.52
CA ASP A 36 -9.52 -3.60 0.12
C ASP A 36 -9.84 -2.36 0.96
N CYS A 37 -9.58 -2.40 2.27
CA CYS A 37 -9.77 -1.24 3.15
C CYS A 37 -8.83 -0.07 2.80
N LEU A 38 -7.62 -0.36 2.35
CA LEU A 38 -6.66 0.66 1.92
C LEU A 38 -7.07 1.26 0.58
N VAL A 39 -7.50 0.42 -0.38
CA VAL A 39 -7.99 0.86 -1.68
C VAL A 39 -9.22 1.76 -1.52
N ASP A 40 -10.20 1.33 -0.73
CA ASP A 40 -11.40 2.12 -0.45
C ASP A 40 -11.04 3.49 0.16
N TRP A 41 -10.05 3.52 1.05
CA TRP A 41 -9.59 4.77 1.64
C TRP A 41 -8.91 5.68 0.63
N PHE A 42 -8.03 5.15 -0.22
CA PHE A 42 -7.36 5.92 -1.27
C PHE A 42 -8.34 6.48 -2.29
N LEU A 43 -9.39 5.73 -2.66
CA LEU A 43 -10.44 6.18 -3.58
C LEU A 43 -11.26 7.37 -3.04
N ALA A 44 -11.27 7.58 -1.73
CA ALA A 44 -11.91 8.72 -1.10
C ALA A 44 -10.99 9.96 -1.02
N GLN A 45 -9.77 9.90 -1.57
CA GLN A 45 -8.79 10.99 -1.54
C GLN A 45 -8.69 11.68 -2.91
N GLU A 46 -8.14 12.89 -2.87
CA GLU A 46 -7.81 13.68 -4.05
C GLU A 46 -6.32 14.02 -4.06
N ILE A 47 -5.74 14.10 -5.25
CA ILE A 47 -4.38 14.57 -5.48
C ILE A 47 -4.46 15.72 -6.48
N GLU A 48 -3.96 16.89 -6.06
CA GLU A 48 -4.02 18.12 -6.89
C GLU A 48 -5.45 18.50 -7.34
N GLY A 49 -6.46 18.14 -6.54
CA GLY A 49 -7.88 18.38 -6.84
C GLY A 49 -8.51 17.36 -7.78
N GLU A 50 -7.79 16.31 -8.17
CA GLU A 50 -8.33 15.19 -8.95
C GLU A 50 -8.55 13.96 -8.07
N PRO A 51 -9.68 13.24 -8.25
CA PRO A 51 -9.95 12.02 -7.49
C PRO A 51 -8.94 10.92 -7.85
N VAL A 52 -8.50 10.18 -6.84
CA VAL A 52 -7.60 9.04 -7.04
C VAL A 52 -8.29 7.95 -7.85
N SER A 53 -7.70 7.56 -8.97
CA SER A 53 -8.23 6.47 -9.80
C SER A 53 -8.06 5.10 -9.13
N ASN A 54 -8.92 4.14 -9.50
CA ASN A 54 -8.82 2.73 -9.04
C ASN A 54 -7.42 2.12 -9.25
N LYS A 55 -6.80 2.34 -10.42
CA LYS A 55 -5.46 1.81 -10.71
C LYS A 55 -4.40 2.40 -9.78
N LEU A 56 -4.50 3.69 -9.50
CA LEU A 56 -3.57 4.38 -8.62
C LEU A 56 -3.76 3.96 -7.16
N ALA A 57 -5.02 3.86 -6.70
CA ALA A 57 -5.35 3.34 -5.37
C ALA A 57 -4.80 1.92 -5.15
N ASP A 58 -4.99 1.02 -6.13
CA ASP A 58 -4.48 -0.35 -6.07
C ASP A 58 -2.94 -0.41 -5.99
N ALA A 59 -2.28 0.44 -6.79
CA ALA A 59 -0.82 0.55 -6.80
C ALA A 59 -0.29 1.07 -5.45
N MET A 60 -0.85 2.15 -4.91
CA MET A 60 -0.42 2.72 -3.62
C MET A 60 -0.69 1.76 -2.46
N ALA A 61 -1.88 1.13 -2.42
CA ALA A 61 -2.20 0.10 -1.42
C ALA A 61 -1.24 -1.09 -1.49
N THR A 62 -0.71 -1.41 -2.67
CA THR A 62 0.32 -2.43 -2.85
C THR A 62 1.66 -1.95 -2.33
N LEU A 63 2.11 -0.75 -2.71
CA LEU A 63 3.44 -0.21 -2.38
C LEU A 63 3.68 -0.01 -0.88
N ILE A 64 2.65 0.36 -0.12
CA ILE A 64 2.78 0.56 1.35
C ILE A 64 2.79 -0.75 2.16
N ARG A 65 2.57 -1.89 1.50
CA ARG A 65 2.53 -3.21 2.14
C ARG A 65 3.78 -4.00 1.76
N LEU A 66 4.30 -4.79 2.69
CA LEU A 66 5.38 -5.73 2.48
C LEU A 66 5.01 -6.79 1.44
N PRO A 67 5.97 -7.25 0.61
CA PRO A 67 5.73 -8.32 -0.36
C PRO A 67 5.14 -9.59 0.24
N SER A 68 5.45 -9.90 1.51
CA SER A 68 4.87 -11.04 2.23
C SER A 68 3.34 -10.97 2.31
N ALA A 69 2.77 -9.80 2.56
CA ALA A 69 1.33 -9.58 2.69
C ALA A 69 0.60 -9.43 1.34
N GLN A 70 1.34 -9.26 0.25
CA GLN A 70 0.78 -9.19 -1.10
C GLN A 70 0.55 -10.59 -1.73
N ARG A 71 1.25 -11.62 -1.25
CA ARG A 71 1.24 -12.98 -1.83
C ARG A 71 -0.05 -13.78 -1.63
N GLY A 72 -0.99 -13.32 -0.81
CA GLY A 72 -2.22 -14.06 -0.46
C GLY A 72 -3.24 -14.21 -1.61
N GLY A 73 -3.17 -13.40 -2.67
CA GLY A 73 -4.12 -13.45 -3.79
C GLY A 73 -3.83 -14.55 -4.81
N ALA A 74 -2.55 -14.93 -4.98
CA ALA A 74 -2.16 -16.06 -5.80
C ALA A 74 -2.30 -17.33 -4.95
N LYS A 75 -3.50 -17.91 -4.92
CA LYS A 75 -3.75 -19.23 -4.30
C LYS A 75 -2.61 -20.17 -4.71
N ARG A 76 -1.86 -20.66 -3.72
CA ARG A 76 -1.09 -21.89 -3.89
C ARG A 76 -2.13 -22.93 -4.28
N VAL A 77 -2.17 -23.30 -5.55
CA VAL A 77 -2.83 -24.52 -6.00
C VAL A 77 -1.97 -25.65 -5.42
N LEU A 78 -2.16 -25.94 -4.13
CA LEU A 78 -1.77 -27.21 -3.57
C LEU A 78 -2.79 -28.19 -4.12
N GLY A 79 -2.56 -28.64 -5.35
CA GLY A 79 -3.26 -29.80 -5.87
C GLY A 79 -3.03 -30.96 -4.90
N PRO A 80 -4.02 -31.83 -4.67
CA PRO A 80 -3.86 -32.94 -3.74
C PRO A 80 -2.65 -33.78 -4.18
N ASP A 81 -1.74 -34.00 -3.24
CA ASP A 81 -0.57 -34.85 -3.43
C ASP A 81 -1.07 -36.28 -3.67
N LEU A 82 -1.05 -36.74 -4.92
CA LEU A 82 -1.56 -38.05 -5.35
C LEU A 82 -0.67 -39.24 -4.92
N ARG A 83 0.10 -39.08 -3.83
CA ARG A 83 1.00 -40.10 -3.31
C ARG A 83 0.60 -40.47 -1.89
N GLN A 84 -0.45 -41.28 -1.75
CA GLN A 84 -0.53 -42.39 -0.80
C GLN A 84 -1.97 -42.91 -0.70
N THR A 85 -2.23 -43.97 -1.44
CA THR A 85 -3.06 -45.15 -1.10
C THR A 85 -2.77 -46.12 -2.24
N GLY A 86 -2.26 -47.33 -2.11
CA GLY A 86 -2.04 -48.27 -1.02
C GLY A 86 -1.72 -49.58 -1.73
#